data_AF-A0A820MYC1-F1
#
_entry.id   AF-A0A820MYC1-F1
#
_cell.length_a   1.000
_cell.length_b   1.000
_cell.length_c   1.000
_cell.angle_alpha   90.00
_cell.angle_beta   90.00
_cell.angle_gamma   90.00
#
_symmetry.space_group_name_H-M   'P 1'
#
loop_
_entity.id
_entity.type
_entity.pdbx_description
1 polymer ?
#
loop_
_entity_poly.entity_id
_entity_poly.type
_entity_poly.pdbx_seq_one_letter_code
_entity_poly.pdbx_strand_id
1 'polypeptide(L)'
;MSALCNTTISGPIRLTAAVMLRRLFQTQFENFWSKYSPDQQMILKKELFARIIQLDDDENIRKKICYVVAELAKNLMDENDQSQWPEVMDFLFQSANSVHSSLKESALIIFE
;
A
#
# COMPACT_ATOMS: atom_id res chain seq x y z
N MET A 1 12.54 3.20 5.95
CA MET A 1 11.32 3.42 6.76
C MET A 1 11.09 4.90 7.04
N SER A 2 12.08 5.66 7.50
CA SER A 2 11.94 7.10 7.85
C SER A 2 11.63 8.06 6.69
N ALA A 3 11.84 7.68 5.43
CA ALA A 3 11.57 8.54 4.28
C ALA A 3 10.09 8.59 3.82
N LEU A 4 9.30 7.55 4.11
CA LEU A 4 7.88 7.48 3.70
C LEU A 4 6.94 8.19 4.69
N CYS A 5 7.33 8.25 5.96
CA CYS A 5 6.53 8.85 7.03
C CYS A 5 6.73 10.37 7.12
N ASN A 6 7.81 10.92 6.55
CA ASN A 6 8.21 12.31 6.78
C ASN A 6 7.63 13.24 5.69
N THR A 7 6.62 14.03 6.07
CA THR A 7 5.94 15.03 5.21
C THR A 7 6.82 16.21 4.80
N THR A 8 8.02 16.32 5.39
CA THR A 8 9.05 17.33 5.06
C THR A 8 9.90 16.96 3.84
N ILE A 9 9.80 15.74 3.32
CA ILE A 9 10.65 15.27 2.23
C ILE A 9 9.92 15.44 0.88
N SER A 10 10.59 16.14 -0.03
CA SER A 10 10.16 16.50 -1.41
C SER A 10 9.36 15.41 -2.13
N GLY A 11 8.23 15.77 -2.76
CA GLY A 11 7.33 14.90 -3.53
C GLY A 11 8.01 13.81 -4.39
N PRO A 12 9.04 14.11 -5.19
CA PRO A 12 9.79 13.12 -5.96
C PRO A 12 10.52 12.04 -5.12
N ILE A 13 10.95 12.34 -3.90
CA ILE A 13 11.61 11.35 -3.03
C ILE A 13 10.58 10.36 -2.50
N ARG A 14 9.35 10.80 -2.21
CA ARG A 14 8.24 9.93 -1.81
C ARG A 14 7.81 9.00 -2.95
N LEU A 15 7.79 9.52 -4.19
CA LEU A 15 7.58 8.72 -5.40
C LEU A 15 8.66 7.65 -5.58
N THR A 16 9.92 8.05 -5.46
CA THR A 16 11.05 7.13 -5.62
C THR A 16 11.06 6.07 -4.53
N ALA A 17 10.75 6.45 -3.29
CA ALA A 17 10.61 5.51 -2.18
C ALA A 17 9.48 4.51 -2.41
N ALA A 18 8.30 4.94 -2.87
CA ALA A 18 7.18 4.03 -3.17
C ALA A 18 7.53 3.05 -4.30
N VAL A 19 8.21 3.51 -5.36
CA VAL A 19 8.65 2.65 -6.47
C VAL A 19 9.71 1.65 -6.02
N MET A 20 10.67 2.08 -5.20
CA MET A 20 11.68 1.18 -4.63
C MET A 20 11.05 0.15 -3.70
N LEU A 21 10.05 0.55 -2.91
CA LEU A 21 9.36 -0.34 -1.98
C LEU A 21 8.52 -1.39 -2.74
N ARG A 22 7.86 -1.00 -3.84
CA ARG A 22 7.23 -1.95 -4.76
C ARG A 22 8.23 -2.96 -5.31
N ARG A 23 9.37 -2.50 -5.84
CA ARG A 23 10.41 -3.39 -6.38
C ARG A 23 10.96 -4.33 -5.32
N LEU A 24 11.10 -3.85 -4.08
CA LEU A 24 11.59 -4.64 -2.97
C LEU A 24 10.58 -5.74 -2.59
N PHE A 25 9.28 -5.44 -2.58
CA PHE A 25 8.25 -6.47 -2.44
C PHE A 25 8.28 -7.47 -3.60
N GLN A 26 8.46 -7.03 -4.86
CA GLN A 26 8.53 -7.97 -5.99
C GLN A 26 9.76 -8.89 -5.96
N THR A 27 10.89 -8.44 -5.40
CA THR A 27 12.16 -9.17 -5.49
C THR A 27 12.58 -9.88 -4.21
N GLN A 28 12.17 -9.40 -3.04
CA GLN A 28 12.63 -9.90 -1.74
C GLN A 28 11.51 -9.93 -0.69
N PHE A 29 10.27 -10.25 -1.09
CA PHE A 29 9.13 -10.22 -0.18
C PHE A 29 9.35 -11.04 1.09
N GLU A 30 9.59 -12.35 0.96
CA GLU A 30 9.74 -13.25 2.12
C GLU A 30 10.90 -12.84 3.02
N ASN A 31 12.05 -12.50 2.43
CA ASN A 31 13.25 -12.06 3.15
C ASN A 31 13.08 -10.76 3.93
N PHE A 32 12.14 -9.92 3.51
CA PHE A 32 11.82 -8.66 4.18
C PHE A 32 10.69 -8.86 5.18
N TRP A 33 9.58 -9.45 4.74
CA TRP A 33 8.36 -9.62 5.52
C TRP A 33 8.54 -10.53 6.74
N SER A 34 9.31 -11.61 6.60
CA SER A 34 9.67 -12.52 7.71
C SER A 34 10.51 -11.86 8.81
N LYS A 35 11.17 -10.73 8.53
CA LYS A 35 11.97 -9.99 9.52
C LYS A 35 11.11 -9.02 10.35
N TYR A 36 9.91 -8.68 9.89
CA TYR A 36 9.02 -7.77 10.61
C TYR A 36 8.17 -8.53 11.61
N SER A 37 8.05 -7.99 12.83
CA SER A 37 7.08 -8.51 13.79
C SER A 37 5.64 -8.25 13.30
N PRO A 38 4.65 -9.04 13.75
CA PRO A 38 3.24 -8.85 13.39
C PRO A 38 2.76 -7.41 13.65
N ASP A 39 3.22 -6.78 14.73
CA ASP A 39 2.90 -5.39 15.04
C ASP A 39 3.46 -4.41 14.00
N GLN A 40 4.70 -4.60 13.56
CA GLN A 40 5.32 -3.75 12.55
C GLN A 40 4.67 -3.92 11.19
N GLN A 41 4.30 -5.15 10.84
CA GLN A 41 3.51 -5.43 9.64
C GLN A 41 2.17 -4.68 9.68
N MET A 42 1.47 -4.72 10.82
CA MET A 42 0.21 -4.00 11.00
C MET A 42 0.40 -2.47 10.90
N ILE A 43 1.46 -1.92 11.49
CA ILE A 43 1.77 -0.48 11.38
C ILE A 43 1.99 -0.09 9.92
N LEU A 44 2.78 -0.86 9.17
CA LEU A 44 3.07 -0.58 7.77
C LEU A 44 1.79 -0.65 6.91
N LYS A 45 0.94 -1.66 7.13
CA LYS A 45 -0.37 -1.78 6.48
C LYS A 45 -1.24 -0.53 6.72
N LYS A 46 -1.35 -0.09 7.98
CA LYS A 46 -2.12 1.11 8.36
C LYS A 46 -1.56 2.39 7.76
N GLU A 47 -0.23 2.55 7.76
CA GLU A 47 0.42 3.72 7.15
C GLU A 47 0.16 3.79 5.64
N LEU A 48 0.20 2.66 4.94
CA LEU A 48 -0.11 2.62 3.50
C LEU A 48 -1.54 3.09 3.22
N PHE A 49 -2.53 2.59 3.97
CA PHE A 49 -3.93 3.03 3.83
C PHE A 49 -4.10 4.51 4.18
N ALA A 50 -3.51 4.97 5.29
CA ALA A 50 -3.55 6.36 5.68
C ALA A 50 -2.95 7.27 4.60
N ARG A 51 -1.88 6.83 3.91
CA ARG A 51 -1.29 7.59 2.80
C ARG A 51 -2.19 7.65 1.57
N ILE A 52 -2.90 6.57 1.21
CA ILE A 52 -3.85 6.60 0.09
C ILE A 52 -4.96 7.63 0.37
N ILE A 53 -5.46 7.67 1.61
CA ILE A 53 -6.51 8.61 2.02
C ILE A 53 -6.00 10.05 2.11
N GLN A 54 -4.78 10.28 2.61
CA GLN A 54 -4.23 11.63 2.78
C GLN A 54 -3.71 12.26 1.48
N LEU A 55 -3.41 11.48 0.46
CA LEU A 55 -2.88 11.96 -0.83
C LEU A 55 -4.02 12.30 -1.81
N ASP A 56 -4.93 13.18 -1.38
CA ASP A 56 -6.03 13.64 -2.23
C ASP A 56 -5.53 14.53 -3.38
N ASP A 57 -4.47 15.32 -3.17
CA ASP A 57 -3.97 16.30 -4.16
C ASP A 57 -2.99 15.73 -5.22
N ASP A 58 -2.40 14.55 -5.01
CA ASP A 58 -1.33 14.03 -5.90
C ASP A 58 -1.64 12.61 -6.39
N GLU A 59 -2.47 12.53 -7.44
CA GLU A 59 -2.94 11.26 -8.02
C GLU A 59 -1.78 10.34 -8.43
N ASN A 60 -0.68 10.90 -8.94
CA ASN A 60 0.46 10.11 -9.38
C ASN A 60 1.08 9.31 -8.24
N ILE A 61 1.22 9.93 -7.06
CA ILE A 61 1.77 9.25 -5.87
C ILE A 61 0.76 8.24 -5.34
N ARG A 62 -0.52 8.61 -5.27
CA ARG A 62 -1.60 7.74 -4.81
C ARG A 62 -1.65 6.45 -5.62
N LYS A 63 -1.61 6.53 -6.96
CA LYS A 63 -1.55 5.37 -7.85
C LYS A 63 -0.35 4.47 -7.57
N LYS A 64 0.84 5.05 -7.34
CA LYS A 64 2.03 4.26 -6.99
C LYS A 64 1.88 3.51 -5.67
N ILE A 65 1.28 4.12 -4.66
CA ILE A 65 1.01 3.45 -3.37
C ILE A 65 -0.06 2.37 -3.53
N CYS A 66 -1.10 2.61 -4.34
CA CYS A 66 -2.10 1.60 -4.68
C CYS A 66 -1.45 0.35 -5.30
N TYR A 67 -0.52 0.53 -6.26
CA TYR A 67 0.25 -0.59 -6.80
C TYR A 67 1.11 -1.32 -5.75
N VAL A 68 1.68 -0.60 -4.78
CA VAL A 68 2.42 -1.23 -3.66
C VAL A 68 1.48 -2.07 -2.81
N VAL A 69 0.30 -1.56 -2.48
CA VAL A 69 -0.72 -2.29 -1.70
C VAL A 69 -1.22 -3.51 -2.44
N ALA A 70 -1.50 -3.40 -3.75
CA ALA A 70 -1.91 -4.51 -4.59
C ALA A 70 -0.85 -5.63 -4.61
N GLU A 71 0.42 -5.26 -4.79
CA GLU A 71 1.54 -6.19 -4.79
C GLU A 71 1.73 -6.84 -3.42
N LEU A 72 1.61 -6.06 -2.35
CA LEU A 72 1.70 -6.56 -0.98
C LEU A 72 0.56 -7.54 -0.67
N ALA A 73 -0.67 -7.22 -1.08
CA ALA A 73 -1.81 -8.12 -0.94
C ALA A 73 -1.62 -9.42 -1.73
N LYS A 74 -1.09 -9.35 -2.96
CA LYS A 74 -0.77 -10.53 -3.77
C LYS A 74 0.28 -11.41 -3.11
N ASN A 75 1.33 -10.81 -2.54
CA ASN A 75 2.38 -11.54 -1.82
C ASN A 75 1.93 -12.08 -0.45
N LEU A 76 0.82 -11.56 0.10
CA LEU A 76 0.21 -12.02 1.35
C LEU A 76 -0.88 -13.07 1.14
N MET A 77 -1.03 -13.58 -0.09
CA MET A 77 -1.81 -14.80 -0.33
C MET A 77 -0.94 -16.00 0.05
N ASP A 78 -1.47 -16.87 0.90
CA ASP A 78 -0.78 -18.12 1.26
C ASP A 78 -0.93 -19.20 0.17
N GLU A 79 -0.26 -20.33 0.36
CA GLU A 79 -0.29 -21.47 -0.58
C GLU A 79 -1.70 -22.08 -0.77
N ASN A 80 -2.67 -21.72 0.09
CA ASN A 80 -4.07 -22.13 0.00
C ASN A 80 -4.99 -21.03 -0.56
N ASP A 81 -4.42 -19.99 -1.20
CA ASP A 81 -5.13 -18.79 -1.65
C ASP A 81 -5.89 -18.06 -0.53
N GLN A 82 -5.55 -18.27 0.75
CA GLN A 82 -6.11 -17.49 1.84
C GLN A 82 -5.33 -16.19 2.01
N SER A 83 -6.04 -15.07 1.95
CA SER A 83 -5.45 -13.76 2.20
C SER A 83 -5.07 -13.60 3.67
N GLN A 84 -3.78 -13.44 3.95
CA GLN A 84 -3.23 -13.05 5.26
C GLN A 84 -3.42 -11.55 5.54
N TRP A 85 -4.24 -10.87 4.72
CA TRP A 85 -4.57 -9.46 4.84
C TRP A 85 -6.04 -9.18 4.53
N PRO A 86 -6.99 -9.67 5.36
CA PRO A 86 -8.42 -9.44 5.14
C PRO A 86 -8.78 -7.95 5.12
N GLU A 87 -8.05 -7.10 5.85
CA GLU A 87 -8.31 -5.66 5.94
C GLU A 87 -8.15 -4.93 4.60
N VAL A 88 -7.40 -5.49 3.64
CA VAL A 88 -7.29 -4.90 2.30
C VAL A 88 -8.63 -4.95 1.55
N MET A 89 -9.41 -6.02 1.75
CA MET A 89 -10.73 -6.17 1.16
C MET A 89 -11.71 -5.18 1.79
N ASP A 90 -11.69 -5.04 3.11
CA ASP A 90 -12.51 -4.04 3.80
C ASP A 90 -12.18 -2.63 3.32
N PHE A 91 -10.88 -2.31 3.15
CA PHE A 91 -10.45 -1.04 2.60
C PHE A 91 -10.93 -0.82 1.15
N LEU A 92 -10.86 -1.85 0.31
CA LEU A 92 -11.38 -1.81 -1.06
C LEU A 92 -12.87 -1.52 -1.09
N PHE A 93 -13.67 -2.24 -0.27
CA PHE A 93 -15.11 -2.03 -0.20
C PHE A 93 -15.46 -0.64 0.33
N GLN A 94 -14.78 -0.16 1.35
CA GLN A 94 -14.98 1.19 1.88
C GLN A 94 -14.59 2.27 0.84
N SER A 95 -13.47 2.07 0.15
CA SER A 95 -12.97 3.00 -0.86
C SER A 95 -13.85 3.02 -2.12
N ALA A 96 -14.40 1.87 -2.54
CA ALA A 96 -15.34 1.78 -3.65
C ALA A 96 -16.70 2.44 -3.33
N ASN A 97 -17.14 2.35 -2.08
CA ASN A 97 -18.36 3.00 -1.59
C ASN A 97 -18.17 4.47 -1.17
N SER A 98 -16.93 4.97 -1.20
CA SER A 98 -16.59 6.36 -0.86
C SER A 98 -17.29 7.36 -1.78
N VAL A 99 -17.60 8.56 -1.28
CA VAL A 99 -18.08 9.68 -2.12
C VAL A 99 -16.94 10.33 -2.94
N HIS A 100 -15.69 10.07 -2.59
CA HIS A 100 -14.52 10.63 -3.26
C HIS A 100 -14.13 9.76 -4.48
N SER A 101 -14.15 10.36 -5.67
CA SER A 101 -13.75 9.65 -6.91
C SER A 101 -12.29 9.20 -6.88
N SER A 102 -11.42 9.92 -6.17
CA SER A 102 -10.01 9.56 -5.94
C SER A 102 -9.86 8.20 -5.24
N LEU A 103 -10.69 7.94 -4.22
CA LEU A 103 -10.69 6.70 -3.46
C LEU A 103 -11.31 5.54 -4.24
N LYS A 104 -12.36 5.79 -5.03
CA LYS A 104 -12.92 4.77 -5.93
C LYS A 104 -11.91 4.29 -6.95
N GLU A 105 -11.19 5.22 -7.58
CA GLU A 105 -10.13 4.88 -8.54
C GLU A 105 -8.99 4.10 -7.85
N SER A 106 -8.61 4.52 -6.64
CA SER A 106 -7.60 3.82 -5.84
C SER A 106 -8.00 2.37 -5.55
N ALA A 107 -9.27 2.13 -5.20
CA ALA A 107 -9.80 0.80 -5.00
C ALA A 107 -9.72 -0.06 -6.27
N LEU A 108 -10.07 0.54 -7.42
CA LEU A 108 -10.03 -0.14 -8.70
C LEU A 108 -8.62 -0.59 -9.08
N ILE A 109 -7.62 0.28 -8.87
CA ILE A 109 -6.20 -0.01 -9.15
C ILE A 109 -5.65 -1.11 -8.23
N ILE A 110 -6.10 -1.17 -6.98
CA ILE A 110 -5.66 -2.23 -6.05
C ILE A 110 -6.23 -3.58 -6.47
N PHE A 111 -7.42 -3.59 -7.07
CA PHE A 111 -8.11 -4.80 -7.51
C PHE A 111 -7.62 -5.32 -8.87
N GLU A 112 -7.01 -4.47 -9.71
CA GLU A 112 -6.43 -4.80 -11.02
C GLU A 112 -5.19 -5.72 -10.94
#